data_AF-A0A9X3XJ17-F1
#
_entry.id   AF-A0A9X3XJ17-F1
#
_cell.length_a   1.000
_cell.length_b   1.000
_cell.length_c   1.000
_cell.angle_alpha   90.00
_cell.angle_beta   90.00
_cell.angle_gamma   90.00
#
_symmetry.space_group_name_H-M   'P 1'
#
loop_
_entity.id
_entity.type
_entity.pdbx_description
1 polymer ?
#
loop_
_entity_poly.entity_id
_entity_poly.type
_entity_poly.pdbx_seq_one_letter_code
_entity_poly.pdbx_strand_id
1 'polypeptide(L)'
;MDIDPNKIEKIFTLKDESAKKNYFSVMEDMPSEYMDVTNMIIKHAANELKCKLNDNIFISLIDNISFAIERYNKGVILQNRLLWEVKKFYPEEFKINTISIQLMNIYNG
;
A
#
# COMPACT_ATOMS: atom_id res chain seq x y z
N MET A 1 7.40 5.16 28.06
CA MET A 1 6.71 4.11 27.29
C MET A 1 7.81 3.36 26.57
N ASP A 2 8.21 2.21 27.11
CA ASP A 2 9.21 1.36 26.46
C ASP A 2 8.46 0.42 25.51
N ILE A 3 8.80 0.51 24.23
CA ILE A 3 8.28 -0.39 23.20
C ILE A 3 9.05 -1.70 23.31
N ASP A 4 8.37 -2.82 23.52
CA ASP A 4 8.97 -4.15 23.48
C ASP A 4 9.52 -4.42 22.06
N PRO A 5 10.85 -4.54 21.89
CA PRO A 5 11.44 -4.73 20.56
C PRO A 5 10.94 -5.99 19.86
N ASN A 6 10.48 -7.00 20.62
CA ASN A 6 9.98 -8.26 20.09
C ASN A 6 8.58 -8.17 19.48
N LYS A 7 7.87 -7.05 19.70
CA LYS A 7 6.54 -6.78 19.10
C LYS A 7 6.62 -5.87 17.88
N ILE A 8 7.83 -5.41 17.52
CA ILE A 8 8.04 -4.54 16.37
C ILE A 8 8.12 -5.41 15.12
N GLU A 9 7.07 -5.38 14.30
CA GLU A 9 7.04 -6.14 13.05
C GLU A 9 7.85 -5.47 11.92
N LYS A 10 7.87 -4.13 11.88
CA LYS A 10 8.61 -3.36 10.86
C LYS A 10 8.85 -1.91 11.27
N ILE A 11 10.01 -1.35 10.92
CA ILE A 11 10.38 0.05 11.18
C ILE A 11 10.51 0.79 9.85
N PHE A 12 9.82 1.93 9.71
CA PHE A 12 9.90 2.82 8.55
C PHE A 12 10.46 4.18 8.96
N THR A 13 11.41 4.72 8.18
CA THR A 13 12.08 5.99 8.47
C THR A 13 11.93 7.00 7.32
N LEU A 14 11.09 8.01 7.52
CA LEU A 14 11.04 9.20 6.66
C LEU A 14 12.17 10.17 7.06
N LYS A 15 12.84 10.76 6.05
CA LYS A 15 14.00 11.66 6.24
C LYS A 15 13.63 13.10 6.63
N ASP A 16 12.40 13.53 6.40
CA ASP A 16 11.90 14.87 6.74
C ASP A 16 11.01 14.80 7.99
N GLU A 17 11.42 15.45 9.08
CA GLU A 17 10.72 15.39 10.37
C GLU A 17 9.32 16.01 10.34
N SER A 18 9.11 17.05 9.52
CA SER A 18 7.81 17.74 9.43
C SER A 18 6.80 16.92 8.64
N ALA A 19 7.23 16.35 7.50
CA ALA A 19 6.43 15.43 6.71
C ALA A 19 6.15 14.13 7.49
N LYS A 20 7.14 13.65 8.26
CA LYS A 20 7.01 12.48 9.12
C LYS A 20 5.90 12.64 10.16
N LYS A 21 5.83 13.79 10.85
CA LYS A 21 4.82 14.04 11.87
C LYS A 21 3.40 14.08 11.30
N ASN A 22 3.20 14.82 10.20
CA ASN A 22 1.88 14.91 9.55
C ASN A 22 1.44 13.56 8.97
N TYR A 23 2.38 12.78 8.43
CA TYR A 23 2.07 11.48 7.85
C TYR A 23 1.70 10.45 8.93
N PHE A 24 2.42 10.41 10.05
CA PHE A 24 2.06 9.55 11.17
C PHE A 24 0.70 9.88 11.77
N SER A 25 0.33 11.16 11.90
CA SER A 25 -1.01 11.52 12.38
C SER A 25 -2.13 11.04 11.44
N VAL A 26 -1.90 11.03 10.12
CA VAL A 26 -2.88 10.49 9.15
C VAL A 26 -2.97 8.96 9.27
N MET A 27 -1.87 8.29 9.58
CA MET A 27 -1.85 6.84 9.81
C MET A 27 -2.48 6.41 11.13
N GLU A 28 -2.47 7.25 12.16
CA GLU A 28 -3.12 6.97 13.45
C GLU A 28 -4.64 6.84 13.30
N ASP A 29 -5.24 7.61 12.39
CA ASP A 29 -6.69 7.57 12.13
C ASP A 29 -7.07 6.53 11.05
N MET A 30 -6.10 5.84 10.45
CA MET A 30 -6.36 4.85 9.40
C MET A 30 -6.77 3.48 9.97
N PRO A 31 -7.76 2.81 9.37
CA PRO A 31 -8.09 1.43 9.73
C PRO A 31 -6.88 0.50 9.60
N SER A 32 -6.65 -0.35 10.60
CA SER A 32 -5.54 -1.33 10.63
C SER A 32 -5.53 -2.24 9.41
N GLU A 33 -6.69 -2.53 8.85
CA GLU A 33 -6.91 -3.34 7.67
C GLU A 33 -6.13 -2.79 6.46
N TYR A 34 -5.96 -1.47 6.36
CA TYR A 34 -5.24 -0.87 5.25
C TYR A 34 -3.73 -1.12 5.40
N MET A 35 -3.21 -1.13 6.63
CA MET A 35 -1.81 -1.49 6.88
C MET A 35 -1.56 -2.97 6.57
N ASP A 36 -2.47 -3.85 6.98
CA ASP A 36 -2.37 -5.29 6.75
C ASP A 36 -2.38 -5.61 5.25
N VAL A 37 -3.35 -5.07 4.51
CA VAL A 37 -3.45 -5.24 3.06
C VAL A 37 -2.19 -4.69 2.37
N THR A 38 -1.69 -3.53 2.78
CA THR A 38 -0.44 -2.96 2.22
C THR A 38 0.74 -3.91 2.44
N ASN A 39 0.90 -4.44 3.65
CA ASN A 39 1.97 -5.37 3.98
C ASN A 39 1.86 -6.68 3.17
N MET A 40 0.65 -7.23 3.03
CA MET A 40 0.40 -8.42 2.22
C MET A 40 0.79 -8.19 0.76
N ILE A 41 0.41 -7.05 0.17
CA ILE A 41 0.75 -6.71 -1.21
C ILE A 41 2.26 -6.57 -1.39
N ILE A 42 2.95 -5.88 -0.49
CA ILE A 42 4.42 -5.72 -0.56
C ILE A 42 5.13 -7.05 -0.44
N LYS A 43 4.68 -7.91 0.48
CA LYS A 43 5.26 -9.24 0.68
C LYS A 43 5.05 -10.11 -0.54
N HIS A 44 3.85 -10.10 -1.11
CA HIS A 44 3.55 -10.83 -2.34
C HIS A 44 4.39 -10.31 -3.51
N ALA A 45 4.44 -8.98 -3.71
CA ALA A 45 5.22 -8.37 -4.77
C ALA A 45 6.72 -8.68 -4.68
N ALA A 46 7.29 -8.63 -3.47
CA ALA A 46 8.70 -8.96 -3.24
C ALA A 46 9.01 -10.43 -3.59
N ASN A 47 8.09 -11.35 -3.27
CA ASN A 47 8.22 -12.77 -3.57
C ASN A 47 8.12 -13.05 -5.07
N GLU A 48 7.14 -12.46 -5.76
CA GLU A 48 6.91 -12.69 -7.20
C GLU A 48 8.01 -12.04 -8.06
N LEU A 49 8.38 -10.79 -7.76
CA LEU A 49 9.39 -10.05 -8.52
C LEU A 49 10.83 -10.46 -8.19
N LYS A 50 11.02 -11.28 -7.13
CA LYS A 50 12.33 -11.74 -6.63
C LYS A 50 13.34 -10.60 -6.46
N CYS A 51 12.85 -9.43 -6.04
CA CYS A 51 13.65 -8.22 -5.93
C CYS A 51 13.46 -7.56 -4.56
N LYS A 52 14.45 -6.75 -4.16
CA LYS A 52 14.29 -5.88 -3.00
C LYS A 52 13.49 -4.65 -3.43
N LEU A 53 12.30 -4.49 -2.84
CA LEU A 53 11.49 -3.29 -3.02
C LEU A 53 12.09 -2.10 -2.25
N ASN A 54 11.80 -0.89 -2.70
CA ASN A 54 12.25 0.33 -2.04
C ASN A 54 11.68 0.42 -0.61
N ASP A 55 12.49 0.84 0.36
CA ASP A 55 12.06 0.92 1.77
C ASP A 55 10.88 1.90 1.98
N ASN A 56 10.71 2.89 1.10
CA ASN A 56 9.58 3.83 1.10
C ASN A 56 8.31 3.28 0.44
N ILE A 57 8.33 2.08 -0.13
CA ILE A 57 7.18 1.54 -0.88
C ILE A 57 5.93 1.41 -0.03
N PHE A 58 6.09 1.13 1.28
CA PHE A 58 4.97 1.04 2.20
C PHE A 58 4.19 2.34 2.29
N ILE A 59 4.91 3.45 2.46
CA ILE A 59 4.36 4.79 2.60
C ILE A 59 3.64 5.20 1.30
N SER A 60 4.27 5.02 0.16
CA SER A 60 3.63 5.36 -1.11
C SER A 60 2.44 4.46 -1.42
N LEU A 61 2.49 3.17 -1.08
CA LEU A 61 1.42 2.23 -1.41
C LEU A 61 0.20 2.43 -0.51
N ILE A 62 0.39 2.60 0.81
CA ILE A 62 -0.73 2.77 1.73
C ILE A 62 -1.51 4.06 1.46
N ASP A 63 -0.82 5.14 1.07
CA ASP A 63 -1.44 6.41 0.64
C ASP A 63 -2.26 6.23 -0.65
N ASN A 64 -1.75 5.47 -1.63
CA ASN A 64 -2.52 5.16 -2.83
C ASN A 64 -3.75 4.29 -2.55
N ILE A 65 -3.65 3.35 -1.61
CA ILE A 65 -4.75 2.47 -1.20
C ILE A 65 -5.83 3.26 -0.48
N SER A 66 -5.46 4.08 0.50
CA SER A 66 -6.41 4.91 1.26
C SER A 66 -7.18 5.84 0.32
N PHE A 67 -6.49 6.50 -0.61
CA PHE A 67 -7.10 7.36 -1.61
C PHE A 67 -7.99 6.59 -2.60
N ALA A 68 -7.59 5.38 -3.01
CA ALA A 68 -8.40 4.55 -3.89
C ALA A 68 -9.72 4.12 -3.23
N ILE A 69 -9.68 3.73 -1.94
CA ILE A 69 -10.87 3.33 -1.19
C ILE A 69 -11.78 4.54 -0.92
N GLU A 70 -11.21 5.68 -0.50
CA GLU A 70 -11.98 6.91 -0.29
C GLU A 70 -12.74 7.33 -1.56
N ARG A 71 -12.06 7.29 -2.72
CA ARG A 71 -12.68 7.57 -4.02
C ARG A 71 -13.77 6.57 -4.37
N TYR A 72 -13.54 5.28 -4.12
CA TYR A 72 -14.53 4.24 -4.36
C TYR A 72 -15.80 4.46 -3.53
N ASN A 73 -15.63 4.76 -2.24
CA ASN A 73 -16.75 5.06 -1.33
C ASN A 73 -17.52 6.33 -1.74
N LYS A 74 -16.85 7.29 -2.39
CA LYS A 74 -17.47 8.49 -2.98
C LYS A 74 -18.11 8.25 -4.36
N GLY A 75 -18.04 7.03 -4.90
CA GLY A 75 -18.55 6.70 -6.23
C GLY A 75 -17.78 7.34 -7.39
N VAL A 76 -16.53 7.77 -7.16
CA VAL A 76 -15.71 8.44 -8.18
C VAL A 76 -15.02 7.40 -9.05
N ILE A 77 -15.50 7.27 -10.29
CA ILE A 77 -14.93 6.34 -11.28
C ILE A 77 -13.78 7.03 -12.03
N LEU A 78 -12.59 6.39 -12.01
CA LEU A 78 -11.41 6.84 -12.73
C LEU A 78 -11.12 5.90 -13.91
N GLN A 79 -11.04 6.45 -15.11
CA GLN A 79 -10.63 5.69 -16.29
C GLN A 79 -9.11 5.58 -16.34
N ASN A 80 -8.59 4.34 -16.30
CA ASN A 80 -7.16 4.10 -16.45
C ASN A 80 -6.77 4.18 -17.94
N ARG A 81 -6.32 5.36 -18.38
CA ARG A 81 -5.91 5.63 -19.77
C ARG A 81 -4.64 4.89 -20.19
N LEU A 82 -3.86 4.39 -19.24
CA LEU A 82 -2.58 3.70 -19.48
C LEU A 82 -2.71 2.18 -19.27
N LEU A 83 -3.93 1.68 -19.10
CA LEU A 83 -4.17 0.28 -18.75
C LEU A 83 -3.55 -0.68 -19.77
N TRP A 84 -3.61 -0.32 -21.06
CA TRP A 84 -3.08 -1.15 -22.12
C TRP A 84 -1.55 -1.19 -22.09
N GLU A 85 -0.90 -0.04 -21.95
CA GLU A 85 0.55 0.09 -21.84
C GLU A 85 1.08 -0.65 -20.61
N VAL A 86 0.43 -0.49 -19.46
CA VAL A 86 0.83 -1.18 -18.22
C VAL A 86 0.72 -2.69 -18.39
N LYS A 87 -0.37 -3.21 -18.96
CA LYS A 87 -0.51 -4.64 -19.25
C LYS A 87 0.56 -5.16 -20.21
N LYS A 88 0.97 -4.34 -21.18
CA LYS A 88 1.93 -4.72 -22.22
C LYS A 88 3.37 -4.70 -21.73
N PHE A 89 3.76 -3.65 -21.00
CA PHE A 89 5.16 -3.42 -20.62
C PHE A 89 5.49 -3.91 -19.21
N TYR A 90 4.49 -4.02 -18.32
CA TYR A 90 4.66 -4.44 -16.92
C TYR A 90 3.67 -5.57 -16.55
N PRO A 91 3.73 -6.72 -17.25
CA PRO A 91 2.74 -7.79 -17.10
C PRO A 91 2.77 -8.46 -15.72
N GLU A 92 3.93 -8.57 -15.09
CA GLU A 92 4.06 -9.19 -13.76
C GLU A 92 3.54 -8.26 -12.66
N GLU A 93 3.89 -6.97 -12.73
CA GLU A 93 3.36 -5.94 -11.84
C GLU A 93 1.84 -5.78 -12.00
N PHE A 94 1.32 -5.93 -13.22
CA PHE A 94 -0.12 -5.92 -13.47
C PHE A 94 -0.84 -7.13 -12.83
N LYS A 95 -0.25 -8.32 -12.85
CA LYS A 95 -0.80 -9.50 -12.14
C LYS A 95 -0.84 -9.29 -10.64
N ILE A 96 0.24 -8.78 -10.06
CA ILE A 96 0.34 -8.46 -8.63
C ILE A 96 -0.74 -7.44 -8.23
N ASN A 97 -0.97 -6.42 -9.06
CA ASN A 97 -2.02 -5.42 -8.83
C ASN A 97 -3.43 -6.06 -8.82
N THR A 98 -3.69 -7.02 -9.72
CA THR A 98 -4.99 -7.70 -9.78
C THR A 98 -5.27 -8.51 -8.50
N ILE A 99 -4.25 -9.19 -7.97
CA ILE A 99 -4.34 -9.92 -6.69
C ILE A 99 -4.53 -8.93 -5.53
N SER A 100 -3.86 -7.78 -5.59
CA SER A 100 -4.01 -6.72 -4.60
C SER A 100 -5.46 -6.22 -4.49
N ILE A 101 -6.14 -6.05 -5.62
CA ILE A 101 -7.56 -5.67 -5.67
C ILE A 101 -8.45 -6.79 -5.08
N GLN A 102 -8.14 -8.05 -5.37
CA GLN A 102 -8.87 -9.18 -4.76
C GLN A 102 -8.73 -9.18 -3.25
N LEU A 103 -7.51 -8.99 -2.72
CA LEU A 103 -7.27 -8.87 -1.29
C LEU A 103 -8.08 -7.71 -0.69
N MET A 104 -8.09 -6.53 -1.32
CA MET A 104 -8.89 -5.38 -0.85
C MET A 104 -10.40 -5.67 -0.82
N ASN A 105 -10.94 -6.42 -1.79
CA ASN A 105 -12.36 -6.76 -1.82
C ASN A 105 -12.77 -7.73 -0.70
N ILE A 106 -11.85 -8.60 -0.25
CA ILE A 106 -12.09 -9.53 0.86
C ILE A 106 -12.25 -8.75 2.19
N TYR A 107 -11.52 -7.65 2.37
CA TYR A 107 -11.58 -6.83 3.58
C TYR A 107 -12.72 -5.79 3.60
N ASN A 108 -13.40 -5.58 2.47
CA ASN A 108 -14.58 -4.70 2.37
C ASN A 108 -15.91 -5.49 2.40
N GLY A 109 -15.87 -6.76 2.80
CA GLY A 109 -17.02 -7.67 2.88
C GLY A 109 -17.46 -7.97 4.31
#